data_AF-A0A5B0SL46-F1
#
_entry.id   AF-A0A5B0SL46-F1
#
_cell.length_a   1.000
_cell.length_b   1.000
_cell.length_c   1.000
_cell.angle_alpha   90.00
_cell.angle_beta   90.00
_cell.angle_gamma   90.00
#
_symmetry.space_group_name_H-M   'P 1'
#
loop_
_entity.id
_entity.type
_entity.pdbx_description
1 polymer ?
#
loop_
_entity_poly.entity_id
_entity_poly.type
_entity_poly.pdbx_seq_one_letter_code
_entity_poly.pdbx_strand_id
1 'polypeptide(L)'
;MRTDHPHILTRAFIRETHYGTLWDFTADLQHGDTAYTDLALGAHTDTTYFSDPIGLQLFHLLSPPSSHEGGKSLLVDGFAAAAKLKVECREAYELLSEEPIETHASGGVDVAFRPVLPQPVFSHHPHTGELTIIRWNPDDRLPLNPRSAGRVKQLYLAFREWEKIIKSEEMELWTQMKMGQALIFDNHRVLHGRSSFKGSRRLCGGYVNGDDYRSRLRSLEQRLLSRSPGSTNHQA
;
A
#
# COMPACT_ATOMS: atom_id res chain seq x y z
N MET A 1 -4.02 -32.89 9.19
CA MET A 1 -3.26 -31.74 9.74
C MET A 1 -3.99 -30.47 9.33
N ARG A 2 -4.68 -29.81 10.26
CA ARG A 2 -5.27 -28.49 10.01
C ARG A 2 -4.14 -27.47 10.12
N THR A 3 -3.83 -26.80 9.02
CA THR A 3 -2.95 -25.62 9.02
C THR A 3 -3.72 -24.51 9.73
N ASP A 4 -3.19 -24.03 10.86
CA ASP A 4 -3.71 -22.86 11.56
C ASP A 4 -3.52 -21.63 10.65
N HIS A 5 -4.51 -21.37 9.80
CA HIS A 5 -4.56 -20.15 9.01
C HIS A 5 -4.69 -18.96 9.97
N PRO A 6 -3.96 -17.84 9.73
CA PRO A 6 -4.08 -16.66 10.56
C PRO A 6 -5.55 -16.18 10.57
N HIS A 7 -6.23 -16.41 11.69
CA HIS A 7 -7.67 -16.12 11.87
C HIS A 7 -8.02 -14.65 11.62
N ILE A 8 -7.04 -13.74 11.71
CA ILE A 8 -7.21 -12.30 11.51
C ILE A 8 -7.72 -11.98 10.10
N LEU A 9 -7.20 -12.65 9.06
CA LEU A 9 -7.61 -12.39 7.67
C LEU A 9 -8.86 -13.17 7.24
N THR A 10 -9.23 -14.24 7.94
CA THR A 10 -10.47 -15.00 7.67
C THR A 10 -11.75 -14.19 7.90
N ARG A 11 -11.60 -12.99 8.47
CA ARG A 11 -12.63 -11.98 8.56
C ARG A 11 -12.77 -11.15 7.27
N ALA A 12 -12.19 -11.53 6.14
CA ALA A 12 -12.50 -11.08 4.79
C ALA A 12 -12.03 -12.17 3.79
N PHE A 13 -12.30 -12.01 2.49
CA PHE A 13 -11.70 -12.89 1.49
C PHE A 13 -10.25 -12.47 1.27
N ILE A 14 -9.32 -13.41 1.42
CA ILE A 14 -7.92 -13.18 1.06
C ILE A 14 -7.83 -13.12 -0.46
N ARG A 15 -7.23 -12.07 -1.00
CA ARG A 15 -7.04 -11.91 -2.45
C ARG A 15 -5.86 -12.76 -2.89
N GLU A 16 -6.15 -13.82 -3.63
CA GLU A 16 -5.13 -14.58 -4.35
C GLU A 16 -4.53 -13.71 -5.48
N THR A 17 -3.20 -13.76 -5.60
CA THR A 17 -2.44 -13.04 -6.64
C THR A 17 -1.40 -13.98 -7.27
N HIS A 18 -0.60 -13.49 -8.21
CA HIS A 18 0.53 -14.24 -8.77
C HIS A 18 1.62 -14.57 -7.73
N TYR A 19 1.61 -13.93 -6.56
CA TYR A 19 2.45 -14.31 -5.42
C TYR A 19 1.82 -15.37 -4.50
N GLY A 20 0.60 -15.84 -4.82
CA GLY A 20 -0.18 -16.79 -4.02
C GLY A 20 -1.27 -16.13 -3.16
N THR A 21 -1.93 -16.94 -2.33
CA THR A 21 -2.99 -16.50 -1.37
C THR A 21 -2.38 -15.85 -0.12
N LEU A 22 -1.41 -16.53 0.50
CA LEU A 22 -0.51 -15.97 1.49
C LEU A 22 0.90 -16.20 0.95
N TRP A 23 1.70 -15.14 0.86
CA TRP A 23 3.12 -15.30 0.59
C TRP A 23 3.87 -15.44 1.90
N ASP A 24 4.89 -16.28 1.86
CA ASP A 24 5.86 -16.49 2.91
C ASP A 24 7.22 -16.32 2.27
N PHE A 25 7.93 -15.26 2.65
CA PHE A 25 9.15 -14.89 1.94
C PHE A 25 10.28 -14.51 2.90
N THR A 26 11.48 -14.81 2.41
CA THR A 26 12.76 -14.30 2.88
C THR A 26 13.43 -13.61 1.68
N ALA A 27 14.54 -12.89 1.89
CA ALA A 27 15.34 -12.39 0.77
C ALA A 27 16.06 -13.54 0.06
N ASP A 28 15.37 -14.24 -0.84
CA ASP A 28 15.86 -15.37 -1.61
C ASP A 28 15.84 -15.13 -3.13
N LEU A 29 15.50 -13.90 -3.57
CA LEU A 29 15.45 -13.48 -4.98
C LEU A 29 14.55 -14.35 -5.87
N GLN A 30 13.60 -15.11 -5.30
CA GLN A 30 12.76 -16.04 -6.08
C GLN A 30 11.82 -15.33 -7.07
N HIS A 31 11.49 -14.06 -6.83
CA HIS A 31 10.67 -13.24 -7.72
C HIS A 31 11.45 -12.01 -8.18
N GLY A 32 11.20 -11.53 -9.39
CA GLY A 32 11.74 -10.27 -9.92
C GLY A 32 11.09 -9.04 -9.28
N ASP A 33 11.09 -8.97 -7.95
CA ASP A 33 10.47 -7.94 -7.12
C ASP A 33 11.46 -7.52 -6.01
N THR A 34 11.63 -6.22 -5.81
CA THR A 34 12.59 -5.64 -4.86
C THR A 34 12.32 -6.06 -3.41
N ALA A 35 11.09 -6.48 -3.09
CA ALA A 35 10.71 -7.08 -1.80
C ALA A 35 11.55 -8.31 -1.41
N TYR A 36 12.05 -9.06 -2.40
CA TYR A 36 12.84 -10.30 -2.22
C TYR A 36 14.36 -10.05 -2.11
N THR A 37 14.78 -8.79 -1.97
CA THR A 37 16.18 -8.40 -1.70
C THR A 37 16.40 -8.11 -0.20
N ASP A 38 17.61 -7.77 0.21
CA ASP A 38 17.95 -7.26 1.55
C ASP A 38 18.08 -5.72 1.60
N LEU A 39 17.84 -5.06 0.47
CA LEU A 39 17.92 -3.61 0.30
C LEU A 39 16.75 -2.89 0.97
N ALA A 40 17.00 -1.64 1.34
CA ALA A 40 15.97 -0.74 1.82
C ALA A 40 14.94 -0.46 0.73
N LEU A 41 13.67 -0.39 1.12
CA LEU A 41 12.57 0.00 0.24
C LEU A 41 12.01 1.32 0.76
N GLY A 42 11.97 2.32 -0.12
CA GLY A 42 11.34 3.60 0.17
C GLY A 42 9.83 3.46 0.35
N ALA A 43 9.17 4.53 0.80
CA ALA A 43 7.72 4.55 0.93
C ALA A 43 7.03 4.33 -0.44
N HIS A 44 6.18 3.29 -0.52
CA HIS A 44 5.39 2.91 -1.69
C HIS A 44 4.04 2.29 -1.31
N THR A 45 3.16 2.15 -2.29
CA THR A 45 1.91 1.37 -2.23
C THR A 45 2.04 0.17 -3.15
N ASP A 46 1.57 -1.00 -2.73
CA ASP A 46 1.70 -2.22 -3.51
C ASP A 46 0.67 -2.31 -4.63
N THR A 47 1.00 -3.08 -5.66
CA THR A 47 0.11 -3.46 -6.77
C THR A 47 -0.42 -2.27 -7.59
N THR A 48 0.40 -1.23 -7.78
CA THR A 48 0.00 -0.09 -8.62
C THR A 48 -0.30 -0.48 -10.06
N TYR A 49 0.21 -1.64 -10.50
CA TYR A 49 -0.03 -2.28 -11.79
C TYR A 49 -1.36 -3.05 -11.90
N PHE A 50 -2.16 -3.15 -10.82
CA PHE A 50 -3.53 -3.65 -10.91
C PHE A 50 -4.51 -2.50 -11.20
N SER A 51 -5.51 -2.78 -12.05
CA SER A 51 -6.64 -1.86 -12.27
C SER A 51 -7.34 -1.54 -10.93
N ASP A 52 -7.60 -2.58 -10.15
CA ASP A 52 -8.07 -2.52 -8.77
C ASP A 52 -6.92 -2.95 -7.83
N PRO A 53 -6.18 -2.00 -7.21
CA PRO A 53 -5.07 -2.29 -6.32
C PRO A 53 -5.58 -2.91 -5.03
N ILE A 54 -4.69 -3.57 -4.31
CA ILE A 54 -5.04 -4.23 -3.06
C ILE A 54 -5.44 -3.21 -1.99
N GLY A 55 -6.48 -3.52 -1.23
CA GLY A 55 -7.08 -2.63 -0.25
C GLY A 55 -6.34 -2.67 1.09
N LEU A 56 -6.37 -3.82 1.76
CA LEU A 56 -5.56 -4.03 2.97
C LEU A 56 -4.37 -4.93 2.66
N GLN A 57 -3.26 -4.62 3.30
CA GLN A 57 -2.06 -5.44 3.31
C GLN A 57 -1.73 -5.84 4.74
N LEU A 58 -1.28 -7.09 4.91
CA LEU A 58 -0.82 -7.63 6.17
C LEU A 58 0.62 -8.12 6.04
N PHE A 59 1.41 -7.83 7.08
CA PHE A 59 2.71 -8.46 7.32
C PHE A 59 2.71 -9.11 8.71
N HIS A 60 3.19 -10.33 8.82
CA HIS A 60 3.34 -11.08 10.07
C HIS A 60 4.79 -11.56 10.18
N LEU A 61 5.50 -11.08 11.22
CA LEU A 61 6.90 -11.45 11.44
C LEU A 61 7.01 -12.83 12.09
N LEU A 62 7.61 -13.77 11.36
CA LEU A 62 7.79 -15.16 11.79
C LEU A 62 9.20 -15.43 12.33
N SER A 63 10.20 -14.68 11.88
CA SER A 63 11.57 -14.87 12.30
C SER A 63 11.84 -14.34 13.72
N PRO A 64 12.65 -15.04 14.54
CA PRO A 64 13.07 -14.54 15.84
C PRO A 64 14.05 -13.37 15.69
N PRO A 65 14.16 -12.48 16.69
CA PRO A 65 15.07 -11.34 16.64
C PRO A 65 16.55 -11.73 16.55
N SER A 66 16.90 -12.98 16.90
CA SER A 66 18.28 -13.49 16.79
C SER A 66 18.70 -13.87 15.37
N SER A 67 17.76 -13.97 14.41
CA SER A 67 18.08 -14.42 13.05
C SER A 67 18.32 -13.28 12.06
N HIS A 68 18.02 -12.04 12.42
CA HIS A 68 18.22 -10.89 11.55
C HIS A 68 18.50 -9.59 12.32
N GLU A 69 19.16 -8.64 11.66
CA GLU A 69 19.39 -7.29 12.17
C GLU A 69 18.81 -6.27 11.18
N GLY A 70 18.17 -5.21 11.68
CA GLY A 70 17.48 -4.22 10.85
C GLY A 70 16.08 -4.65 10.41
N GLY A 71 15.65 -4.18 9.24
CA GLY A 71 14.33 -4.47 8.67
C GLY A 71 13.18 -3.81 9.44
N LYS A 72 13.40 -2.58 9.93
CA LYS A 72 12.35 -1.73 10.50
C LYS A 72 11.32 -1.43 9.42
N SER A 73 10.05 -1.50 9.77
CA SER A 73 8.94 -1.12 8.88
C SER A 73 8.82 0.40 8.85
N LEU A 74 8.70 0.96 7.66
CA LEU A 74 8.35 2.36 7.41
C LEU A 74 6.85 2.45 7.13
N LEU A 75 6.18 3.44 7.70
CA LEU A 75 4.80 3.81 7.39
C LEU A 75 4.73 5.33 7.19
N VAL A 76 3.99 5.77 6.18
CA VAL A 76 3.70 7.18 5.90
C VAL A 76 2.21 7.33 5.64
N ASP A 77 1.55 8.26 6.36
CA ASP A 77 0.18 8.63 6.02
C ASP A 77 0.17 9.44 4.72
N GLY A 78 -0.08 8.75 3.61
CA GLY A 78 -0.03 9.36 2.30
C GLY A 78 -1.05 10.46 2.11
N PHE A 79 -2.21 10.41 2.78
CA PHE A 79 -3.21 11.47 2.65
C PHE A 79 -2.74 12.75 3.33
N ALA A 80 -2.12 12.63 4.50
CA ALA A 80 -1.49 13.76 5.17
C ALA A 80 -0.30 14.31 4.34
N ALA A 81 0.52 13.42 3.78
CA ALA A 81 1.62 13.80 2.89
C ALA A 81 1.11 14.57 1.66
N ALA A 82 0.05 14.08 1.03
CA ALA A 82 -0.54 14.70 -0.16
C ALA A 82 -1.17 16.06 0.18
N ALA A 83 -1.80 16.19 1.35
CA ALA A 83 -2.30 17.47 1.84
C ALA A 83 -1.17 18.48 2.08
N LYS A 84 -0.03 18.02 2.62
CA LYS A 84 1.17 18.86 2.79
C LYS A 84 1.75 19.28 1.45
N LEU A 85 1.90 18.37 0.48
CA LEU A 85 2.33 18.68 -0.88
C LEU A 85 1.41 19.73 -1.53
N LYS A 86 0.09 19.59 -1.34
CA LYS A 86 -0.91 20.54 -1.84
C LYS A 86 -0.70 21.97 -1.31
N VAL A 87 -0.17 22.12 -0.10
CA VAL A 87 0.16 23.41 0.51
C VAL A 87 1.54 23.91 0.04
N GLU A 88 2.56 23.05 0.04
CA GLU A 88 3.94 23.44 -0.25
C GLU A 88 4.25 23.59 -1.74
N CYS A 89 3.64 22.77 -2.59
CA CYS A 89 3.82 22.80 -4.04
C CYS A 89 2.52 22.39 -4.75
N ARG A 90 1.61 23.36 -4.90
CA ARG A 90 0.30 23.14 -5.54
C ARG A 90 0.41 22.56 -6.95
N GLU A 91 1.33 23.08 -7.75
CA GLU A 91 1.55 22.63 -9.14
C GLU A 91 1.93 21.15 -9.21
N ALA A 92 2.81 20.68 -8.31
CA ALA A 92 3.16 19.26 -8.23
C ALA A 92 1.96 18.40 -7.82
N TYR A 93 1.17 18.87 -6.84
CA TYR A 93 -0.03 18.15 -6.42
C TYR A 93 -1.05 18.01 -7.56
N GLU A 94 -1.35 19.10 -8.27
CA GLU A 94 -2.29 19.09 -9.40
C GLU A 94 -1.80 18.17 -10.51
N LEU A 95 -0.52 18.28 -10.88
CA LEU A 95 0.09 17.42 -11.88
C LEU A 95 -0.03 15.92 -11.53
N LEU A 96 0.25 15.56 -10.27
CA LEU A 96 0.16 14.19 -9.78
C LEU A 96 -1.28 13.71 -9.55
N SER A 97 -2.26 14.62 -9.58
CA SER A 97 -3.70 14.31 -9.52
C SER A 97 -4.32 14.10 -10.89
N GLU A 98 -3.69 14.64 -11.94
CA GLU A 98 -4.25 14.65 -13.29
C GLU A 98 -3.53 13.70 -14.25
N GLU A 99 -2.21 13.59 -14.16
CA GLU A 99 -1.43 12.83 -15.13
C GLU A 99 -1.47 11.33 -14.81
N PRO A 100 -2.02 10.48 -15.71
CA PRO A 100 -1.98 9.04 -15.53
C PRO A 100 -0.54 8.52 -15.61
N ILE A 101 -0.14 7.67 -14.66
CA ILE A 101 1.19 7.04 -14.64
C ILE A 101 1.06 5.58 -15.07
N GLU A 102 1.88 5.19 -16.04
CA GLU A 102 1.92 3.80 -16.50
C GLU A 102 2.76 2.96 -15.54
N THR A 103 2.23 1.79 -15.17
CA THR A 103 2.85 0.86 -14.22
C THR A 103 2.75 -0.57 -14.75
N HIS A 104 3.66 -1.45 -14.32
CA HIS A 104 3.66 -2.85 -14.70
C HIS A 104 4.29 -3.76 -13.64
N ALA A 105 3.99 -5.06 -13.75
CA ALA A 105 4.78 -6.12 -13.13
C ALA A 105 5.07 -7.21 -14.17
N SER A 106 6.35 -7.52 -14.40
CA SER A 106 6.76 -8.47 -15.45
C SER A 106 7.92 -9.38 -15.04
N GLY A 107 8.11 -9.57 -13.72
CA GLY A 107 9.27 -10.27 -13.14
C GLY A 107 9.13 -11.79 -13.02
N GLY A 108 8.11 -12.42 -13.62
CA GLY A 108 7.83 -13.86 -13.47
C GLY A 108 7.39 -14.54 -14.76
N VAL A 109 7.34 -15.87 -14.75
CA VAL A 109 6.84 -16.68 -15.87
C VAL A 109 5.34 -16.42 -16.03
N ASP A 110 4.91 -16.09 -17.26
CA ASP A 110 3.51 -15.75 -17.58
C ASP A 110 2.93 -14.56 -16.78
N VAL A 111 3.79 -13.68 -16.26
CA VAL A 111 3.41 -12.46 -15.53
C VAL A 111 3.72 -11.23 -16.37
N ALA A 112 2.67 -10.49 -16.75
CA ALA A 112 2.79 -9.22 -17.47
C ALA A 112 1.60 -8.30 -17.14
N PHE A 113 1.49 -7.92 -15.85
CA PHE A 113 0.39 -7.07 -15.41
C PHE A 113 0.58 -5.63 -15.85
N ARG A 114 -0.52 -5.03 -16.28
CA ARG A 114 -0.71 -3.59 -16.47
C ARG A 114 -2.17 -3.25 -16.13
N PRO A 115 -2.44 -2.05 -15.60
CA PRO A 115 -3.81 -1.64 -15.37
C PRO A 115 -4.51 -1.41 -16.73
N VAL A 116 -5.82 -1.67 -16.78
CA VAL A 116 -6.65 -1.45 -17.98
C VAL A 116 -6.57 0.02 -18.42
N LEU A 117 -6.54 0.93 -17.45
CA LEU A 117 -6.29 2.34 -17.66
C LEU A 117 -5.20 2.79 -16.68
N PRO A 118 -4.17 3.52 -17.13
CA PRO A 118 -3.25 4.17 -16.21
C PRO A 118 -4.03 5.16 -15.34
N GLN A 119 -3.58 5.36 -14.10
CA GLN A 119 -4.22 6.23 -13.12
C GLN A 119 -3.20 7.22 -12.56
N PRO A 120 -3.64 8.41 -12.13
CA PRO A 120 -2.77 9.37 -11.46
C PRO A 120 -2.27 8.84 -10.11
N VAL A 121 -1.22 9.47 -9.58
CA VAL A 121 -0.69 9.14 -8.24
C VAL A 121 -1.74 9.45 -7.19
N PHE A 122 -2.49 10.55 -7.35
CA PHE A 122 -3.58 10.93 -6.45
C PHE A 122 -4.91 10.78 -7.19
N SER A 123 -5.75 9.84 -6.75
CA SER A 123 -7.08 9.63 -7.32
C SER A 123 -8.15 10.22 -6.41
N HIS A 124 -9.00 11.09 -6.95
CA HIS A 124 -10.05 11.76 -6.20
C HIS A 124 -11.43 11.22 -6.54
N HIS A 125 -12.33 11.25 -5.56
CA HIS A 125 -13.73 10.95 -5.77
C HIS A 125 -14.35 12.00 -6.72
N PRO A 126 -15.00 11.58 -7.81
CA PRO A 126 -15.39 12.49 -8.91
C PRO A 126 -16.42 13.56 -8.49
N HIS A 127 -17.20 13.33 -7.44
CA HIS A 127 -18.24 14.27 -7.01
C HIS A 127 -17.85 15.09 -5.78
N THR A 128 -17.07 14.52 -4.86
CA THR A 128 -16.69 15.21 -3.60
C THR A 128 -15.32 15.86 -3.68
N GLY A 129 -14.48 15.45 -4.65
CA GLY A 129 -13.10 15.91 -4.76
C GLY A 129 -12.19 15.41 -3.63
N GLU A 130 -12.65 14.48 -2.81
CA GLU A 130 -11.86 13.89 -1.74
C GLU A 130 -10.80 12.94 -2.31
N LEU A 131 -9.60 12.96 -1.74
CA LEU A 131 -8.55 11.99 -2.09
C LEU A 131 -8.97 10.60 -1.60
N THR A 132 -8.98 9.63 -2.52
CA THR A 132 -9.48 8.27 -2.24
C THR A 132 -8.42 7.19 -2.30
N ILE A 133 -7.46 7.31 -3.23
CA ILE A 133 -6.41 6.31 -3.44
C ILE A 133 -5.12 7.04 -3.78
N ILE A 134 -4.02 6.59 -3.18
CA ILE A 134 -2.66 6.91 -3.60
C ILE A 134 -2.07 5.71 -4.34
N ARG A 135 -1.45 5.97 -5.50
CA ARG A 135 -0.72 4.98 -6.30
C ARG A 135 0.70 5.45 -6.51
N TRP A 136 1.60 5.02 -5.63
CA TRP A 136 3.00 5.41 -5.68
C TRP A 136 3.90 4.20 -5.50
N ASN A 137 4.48 3.73 -6.59
CA ASN A 137 5.58 2.78 -6.54
C ASN A 137 6.55 3.09 -7.70
N PRO A 138 7.70 3.73 -7.43
CA PRO A 138 8.68 4.02 -8.45
C PRO A 138 9.22 2.78 -9.17
N ASP A 139 9.24 1.62 -8.50
CA ASP A 139 9.75 0.35 -9.05
C ASP A 139 8.76 -0.29 -10.02
N ASP A 140 7.45 -0.04 -9.85
CA ASP A 140 6.42 -0.50 -10.79
C ASP A 140 6.31 0.39 -12.04
N ARG A 141 6.89 1.59 -12.03
CA ARG A 141 6.62 2.63 -13.03
C ARG A 141 7.31 2.34 -14.37
N LEU A 142 6.54 2.33 -15.44
CA LEU A 142 7.06 2.26 -16.82
C LEU A 142 7.80 3.56 -17.23
N PRO A 143 8.67 3.51 -18.25
CA PRO A 143 9.21 4.71 -18.88
C PRO A 143 8.10 5.67 -19.33
N LEU A 144 8.31 6.98 -19.19
CA LEU A 144 7.26 8.01 -19.40
C LEU A 144 6.94 8.30 -20.90
N ASN A 145 7.06 7.32 -21.80
CA ASN A 145 6.81 7.48 -23.23
C ASN A 145 5.32 7.27 -23.60
N PRO A 146 4.76 7.95 -24.62
CA PRO A 146 5.34 8.99 -25.47
C PRO A 146 4.94 10.41 -25.00
N ARG A 147 5.62 10.95 -23.98
CA ARG A 147 5.42 12.35 -23.53
C ARG A 147 6.46 13.29 -24.13
N SER A 148 6.13 14.58 -24.25
CA SER A 148 7.10 15.60 -24.66
C SER A 148 8.19 15.77 -23.59
N ALA A 149 9.40 16.19 -23.99
CA ALA A 149 10.52 16.39 -23.07
C ALA A 149 10.19 17.39 -21.93
N GLY A 150 9.43 18.45 -22.26
CA GLY A 150 8.94 19.41 -21.26
C GLY A 150 8.02 18.77 -20.23
N ARG A 151 7.08 17.92 -20.68
CA ARG A 151 6.14 17.23 -19.80
C ARG A 151 6.83 16.19 -18.91
N VAL A 152 7.77 15.44 -19.48
CA VAL A 152 8.62 14.52 -18.71
C VAL A 152 9.38 15.26 -17.61
N LYS A 153 9.99 16.41 -17.93
CA LYS A 153 10.70 17.24 -16.94
C LYS A 153 9.78 17.69 -15.81
N GLN A 154 8.59 18.20 -16.13
CA GLN A 154 7.60 18.63 -15.12
C GLN A 154 7.21 17.48 -14.20
N LEU A 155 6.97 16.28 -14.75
CA LEU A 155 6.64 15.09 -13.95
C LEU A 155 7.76 14.70 -13.00
N TYR A 156 9.01 14.68 -13.46
CA TYR A 156 10.14 14.39 -12.57
C TYR A 156 10.33 15.44 -11.47
N LEU A 157 10.05 16.71 -11.76
CA LEU A 157 10.06 17.76 -10.73
C LEU A 157 8.94 17.54 -9.70
N ALA A 158 7.74 17.18 -10.14
CA ALA A 158 6.64 16.85 -9.23
C ALA A 158 6.92 15.59 -8.40
N PHE A 159 7.49 14.54 -9.00
CA PHE A 159 7.97 13.35 -8.28
C PHE A 159 8.99 13.71 -7.23
N ARG A 160 9.94 14.60 -7.54
CA ARG A 160 10.94 15.08 -6.56
C ARG A 160 10.29 15.79 -5.38
N GLU A 161 9.33 16.68 -5.62
CA GLU A 161 8.63 17.37 -4.53
C GLU A 161 7.80 16.39 -3.69
N TRP A 162 7.13 15.42 -4.32
CA TRP A 162 6.43 14.36 -3.61
C TRP A 162 7.37 13.51 -2.76
N GLU A 163 8.47 13.03 -3.33
CA GLU A 163 9.47 12.23 -2.62
C GLU A 163 10.09 12.99 -1.44
N LYS A 164 10.34 14.29 -1.61
CA LYS A 164 10.83 15.15 -0.53
C LYS A 164 9.87 15.15 0.67
N ILE A 165 8.56 15.19 0.43
CA ILE A 165 7.55 15.14 1.49
C ILE A 165 7.54 13.77 2.17
N ILE A 166 7.40 12.68 1.41
CA ILE A 166 7.25 11.33 2.01
C ILE A 166 8.53 10.81 2.68
N LYS A 167 9.70 11.37 2.34
CA LYS A 167 11.00 11.06 2.98
C LYS A 167 11.37 12.02 4.11
N SER A 168 10.48 12.94 4.49
CA SER A 168 10.74 13.89 5.58
C SER A 168 10.54 13.22 6.94
N GLU A 169 11.36 13.58 7.92
CA GLU A 169 11.32 13.00 9.27
C GLU A 169 9.96 13.18 9.96
N GLU A 170 9.22 14.25 9.63
CA GLU A 170 7.88 14.50 10.17
C GLU A 170 6.80 13.56 9.61
N MET A 171 7.03 12.98 8.43
CA MET A 171 6.09 12.10 7.74
C MET A 171 6.38 10.61 7.96
N GLU A 172 7.65 10.25 8.25
CA GLU A 172 8.08 8.86 8.40
C GLU A 172 7.85 8.33 9.82
N LEU A 173 7.05 7.26 9.92
CA LEU A 173 6.95 6.45 11.13
C LEU A 173 7.76 5.15 10.97
N TRP A 174 8.84 5.05 11.72
CA TRP A 174 9.68 3.85 11.76
C TRP A 174 9.34 2.98 12.97
N THR A 175 8.97 1.72 12.72
CA THR A 175 8.64 0.75 13.77
C THR A 175 9.36 -0.58 13.59
N GLN A 176 9.79 -1.18 14.70
CA GLN A 176 10.40 -2.51 14.71
C GLN A 176 9.34 -3.55 15.07
N MET A 177 9.01 -4.43 14.13
CA MET A 177 8.16 -5.59 14.41
C MET A 177 8.90 -6.60 15.30
N LYS A 178 8.15 -7.23 16.22
CA LYS A 178 8.57 -8.38 17.04
C LYS A 178 7.99 -9.66 16.45
N MET A 179 8.66 -10.79 16.67
CA MET A 179 8.16 -12.11 16.27
C MET A 179 6.72 -12.32 16.77
N GLY A 180 5.85 -12.82 15.91
CA GLY A 180 4.42 -13.02 16.17
C GLY A 180 3.55 -11.77 15.98
N GLN A 181 4.13 -10.59 15.74
CA GLN A 181 3.34 -9.38 15.50
C GLN A 181 2.85 -9.31 14.06
N ALA A 182 1.60 -8.90 13.90
CA ALA A 182 1.00 -8.55 12.63
C ALA A 182 0.89 -7.02 12.49
N LEU A 183 1.26 -6.50 11.33
CA LEU A 183 1.05 -5.13 10.89
C LEU A 183 0.03 -5.14 9.76
N ILE A 184 -1.03 -4.35 9.87
CA ILE A 184 -2.10 -4.25 8.89
C ILE A 184 -2.33 -2.77 8.59
N PHE A 185 -2.44 -2.43 7.31
CA PHE A 185 -2.68 -1.05 6.88
C PHE A 185 -3.53 -1.01 5.61
N ASP A 186 -4.15 0.15 5.39
CA ASP A 186 -4.90 0.48 4.17
C ASP A 186 -3.91 0.92 3.09
N ASN A 187 -3.63 0.04 2.14
CA ASN A 187 -2.68 0.27 1.05
C ASN A 187 -3.19 1.33 0.04
N HIS A 188 -4.47 1.74 0.10
CA HIS A 188 -4.94 2.88 -0.68
C HIS A 188 -4.51 4.23 -0.06
N ARG A 189 -4.04 4.24 1.20
CA ARG A 189 -3.69 5.47 1.94
C ARG A 189 -2.26 5.46 2.46
N VAL A 190 -1.86 4.37 3.11
CA VAL A 190 -0.60 4.27 3.84
C VAL A 190 0.46 3.77 2.88
N LEU A 191 1.45 4.62 2.60
CA LEU A 191 2.66 4.15 1.97
C LEU A 191 3.48 3.42 3.02
N HIS A 192 4.20 2.39 2.59
CA HIS A 192 5.02 1.59 3.47
C HIS A 192 6.37 1.28 2.83
N GLY A 193 7.31 0.83 3.64
CA GLY A 193 8.63 0.46 3.18
C GLY A 193 9.38 -0.27 4.27
N ARG A 194 10.69 -0.38 4.13
CA ARG A 194 11.54 -0.98 5.16
C ARG A 194 12.98 -0.48 5.08
N SER A 195 13.66 -0.51 6.21
CA SER A 195 15.11 -0.36 6.23
C SER A 195 15.76 -1.62 5.64
N SER A 196 17.01 -1.51 5.22
CA SER A 196 17.82 -2.68 4.90
C SER A 196 17.94 -3.60 6.12
N PHE A 197 18.29 -4.86 5.88
CA PHE A 197 18.51 -5.85 6.92
C PHE A 197 19.58 -6.85 6.52
N LYS A 198 20.05 -7.64 7.49
CA LYS A 198 20.97 -8.77 7.27
C LYS A 198 20.42 -10.02 7.96
N GLY A 199 20.78 -11.19 7.46
CA GLY A 199 20.38 -12.48 8.01
C GLY A 199 19.04 -12.98 7.48
N SER A 200 18.42 -13.92 8.20
CA SER A 200 17.18 -14.57 7.81
C SER A 200 15.99 -13.86 8.48
N ARG A 201 15.31 -13.00 7.71
CA ARG A 201 14.09 -12.31 8.11
C ARG A 201 12.92 -12.88 7.31
N ARG A 202 12.03 -13.60 8.00
CA ARG A 202 10.88 -14.29 7.38
C ARG A 202 9.59 -13.56 7.73
N LEU A 203 8.90 -13.09 6.70
CA LEU A 203 7.57 -12.48 6.80
C LEU A 203 6.56 -13.37 6.09
N CYS A 204 5.39 -13.52 6.69
CA CYS A 204 4.19 -13.92 5.97
C CYS A 204 3.36 -12.68 5.66
N GLY A 205 2.80 -12.57 4.47
CA GLY A 205 1.86 -11.52 4.14
C GLY A 205 0.65 -12.01 3.37
N GLY A 206 -0.34 -11.12 3.24
CA GLY A 206 -1.57 -11.38 2.52
C GLY A 206 -2.28 -10.08 2.16
N TYR A 207 -3.09 -10.14 1.10
CA TYR A 207 -3.88 -9.02 0.63
C TYR A 207 -5.38 -9.28 0.85
N VAL A 208 -6.14 -8.19 1.02
CA VAL A 208 -7.60 -8.20 1.03
C VAL A 208 -8.08 -7.12 0.06
N ASN A 209 -9.14 -7.41 -0.71
CA ASN A 209 -9.70 -6.43 -1.63
C ASN A 209 -10.27 -5.21 -0.88
N GLY A 210 -10.24 -4.06 -1.54
CA GLY A 210 -10.77 -2.81 -0.98
C GLY A 210 -12.25 -2.88 -0.62
N ASP A 211 -13.06 -3.55 -1.43
CA ASP A 211 -14.51 -3.64 -1.22
C ASP A 211 -14.88 -4.58 -0.09
N ASP A 212 -14.17 -5.70 0.06
CA ASP A 212 -14.48 -6.75 1.03
C ASP A 212 -14.39 -6.22 2.47
N TYR A 213 -13.30 -5.54 2.81
CA TYR A 213 -13.13 -5.01 4.17
C TYR A 213 -14.05 -3.82 4.43
N ARG A 214 -14.26 -2.91 3.45
CA ARG A 214 -15.16 -1.76 3.59
C ARG A 214 -16.61 -2.21 3.74
N SER A 215 -17.03 -3.26 3.04
CA SER A 215 -18.35 -3.89 3.19
C SER A 215 -18.56 -4.39 4.62
N ARG A 216 -17.58 -5.12 5.15
CA ARG A 216 -17.63 -5.63 6.54
C ARG A 216 -17.58 -4.52 7.58
N LEU A 217 -16.83 -3.45 7.35
CA LEU A 217 -16.81 -2.27 8.21
C LEU A 217 -18.19 -1.63 8.27
N ARG A 218 -18.80 -1.30 7.12
CA ARG A 218 -20.16 -0.73 7.07
C ARG A 218 -21.20 -1.62 7.76
N SER A 219 -21.13 -2.93 7.54
CA SER A 219 -22.02 -3.89 8.21
C SER A 219 -21.80 -3.95 9.73
N LEU A 220 -20.56 -3.82 10.19
CA LEU A 220 -20.25 -3.77 11.62
C LEU A 220 -20.75 -2.47 12.26
N GLU A 221 -20.53 -1.33 11.62
CA GLU A 221 -21.02 -0.02 12.08
C GLU A 221 -22.54 -0.02 12.24
N GLN A 222 -23.28 -0.52 11.24
CA GLN A 222 -24.74 -0.67 11.32
C GLN A 222 -25.19 -1.54 12.50
N ARG A 223 -24.50 -2.67 12.74
CA ARG A 223 -24.81 -3.57 13.88
C ARG A 223 -24.49 -2.94 15.23
N LEU A 224 -23.46 -2.11 15.31
CA LEU A 224 -23.10 -1.41 16.56
C LEU A 224 -24.07 -0.26 16.83
N LEU A 225 -24.42 0.53 15.81
CA LEU A 225 -25.40 1.62 15.92
C LEU A 225 -26.79 1.11 16.30
N SER A 226 -27.23 -0.02 15.74
CA SER A 226 -28.51 -0.66 16.10
C SER A 226 -28.54 -1.30 17.48
N ARG A 227 -27.38 -1.50 18.12
CA ARG A 227 -27.26 -2.07 19.47
C ARG A 227 -27.11 -1.02 20.58
N SER A 228 -27.02 0.27 20.24
CA SER A 228 -27.02 1.35 21.23
C SER A 228 -28.41 1.45 21.88
N PRO A 229 -28.55 1.30 23.22
CA PRO A 229 -29.84 1.41 23.89
C PRO A 229 -30.25 2.89 23.96
N GLY A 230 -31.18 3.29 23.08
CA GLY A 230 -31.61 4.67 22.96
C GLY A 230 -32.82 4.88 22.05
N SER A 231 -33.85 4.03 22.19
CA SER A 231 -35.23 4.40 21.85
C SER A 231 -36.21 3.50 22.61
N THR A 232 -36.32 3.73 23.92
CA THR A 232 -37.57 3.40 24.62
C THR A 232 -38.65 4.31 24.06
N ASN A 233 -39.48 3.77 23.18
CA ASN A 233 -40.77 4.36 22.83
C ASN A 233 -41.58 4.54 24.12
N HIS A 234 -41.78 5.79 24.55
CA HIS A 234 -42.90 6.11 25.41
C HIS A 234 -44.17 6.03 24.57
N GLN A 235 -44.88 4.92 24.68
CA GLN A 235 -46.31 4.83 24.42
C GLN A 235 -46.98 4.20 25.64
N ALA A 236 -47.55 5.06 26.49
CA ALA A 236 -48.81 4.92 27.23
C ALA A 236 -48.91 6.10 28.20
#